data_AF-A0A4Q2Y637-F1
#
_entry.id   AF-A0A4Q2Y637-F1
#
_cell.length_a   1.000
_cell.length_b   1.000
_cell.length_c   1.000
_cell.angle_alpha   90.00
_cell.angle_beta   90.00
_cell.angle_gamma   90.00
#
_symmetry.space_group_name_H-M   'P 1'
#
loop_
_entity.id
_entity.type
_entity.pdbx_description
1 polymer ?
#
loop_
_entity_poly.entity_id
_entity_poly.type
_entity_poly.pdbx_seq_one_letter_code
_entity_poly.pdbx_strand_id
1 'polypeptide(L)'
;MREPATEPRMERPASSSACAAMIPFSTCAPSRMTSRAAAPTPPVRMTQVTKPDEDSYRILRSWIAAGAKVNFDSPRVTGIRLSPQNPTVQLEGSRQQFRVLATYANGAVRDVTLNAFIDSGNMDVAKAEKAGGLLTALRRGEAPVLARYEGSYASTVLTVMGDRGGFVWEAPPANNRIDELVAAKLERMKTLSSPLCTDLEFVRRVHLDLTGLPPSPEDVRGFTADTRDSRWKREELIDRLIASPDFTDHWTNKWCDLLQVNSKFLGAEGAKLFRDWVRQQVADNVPYDQFVRTILTSSGSNKEHPAASYFKILREPTELMENTTHLFLATRFNCNKCHDHPFERWTQDQYYQMSAWFAQVGLDRDPASGDATIGGSAVEGAKPLFELVSDRKEG
;
A
#
# COMPACT_ATOMS: atom_id res chain seq x y z
N MET A 1 -42.33 30.46 27.13
CA MET A 1 -42.05 29.19 27.83
C MET A 1 -41.70 28.14 26.80
N ARG A 2 -40.61 27.41 27.07
CA ARG A 2 -40.02 26.25 26.37
C ARG A 2 -38.98 26.57 25.29
N GLU A 3 -37.73 26.47 25.76
CA GLU A 3 -36.47 26.29 25.01
C GLU A 3 -36.49 25.03 24.13
N PRO A 4 -35.67 24.96 23.06
CA PRO A 4 -35.31 23.69 22.45
C PRO A 4 -34.10 23.07 23.17
N ALA A 5 -34.27 21.82 23.58
CA ALA A 5 -33.24 21.00 24.22
C ALA A 5 -32.10 20.69 23.24
N THR A 6 -30.86 20.88 23.71
CA THR A 6 -29.62 20.43 23.09
C THR A 6 -29.43 18.94 23.32
N GLU A 7 -29.32 18.15 22.24
CA GLU A 7 -28.90 16.75 22.32
C GLU A 7 -27.38 16.64 22.59
N PRO A 8 -26.92 15.72 23.45
CA PRO A 8 -25.50 15.50 23.69
C PRO A 8 -24.88 14.68 22.55
N ARG A 9 -23.80 15.22 21.99
CA ARG A 9 -22.95 14.59 20.98
C ARG A 9 -22.29 13.34 21.58
N MET A 10 -22.67 12.15 21.10
CA MET A 10 -22.07 10.88 21.50
C MET A 10 -20.66 10.77 20.87
N GLU A 11 -19.61 10.99 21.68
CA GLU A 11 -18.22 10.78 21.27
C GLU A 11 -17.94 9.30 21.05
N ARG A 12 -17.40 8.95 19.87
CA ARG A 12 -16.88 7.61 19.57
C ARG A 12 -15.56 7.41 20.32
N PRO A 13 -15.29 6.24 20.94
CA PRO A 13 -13.99 6.01 21.58
C PRO A 13 -12.91 5.89 20.51
N ALA A 14 -11.89 6.74 20.61
CA ALA A 14 -10.68 6.68 19.80
C ALA A 14 -9.96 5.34 20.02
N SER A 15 -9.69 4.61 18.94
CA SER A 15 -8.79 3.47 18.94
C SER A 15 -7.37 3.95 19.26
N SER A 16 -6.86 3.63 20.44
CA SER A 16 -5.50 3.97 20.84
C SER A 16 -4.50 3.07 20.11
N SER A 17 -3.88 3.57 19.05
CA SER A 17 -2.62 3.04 18.53
C SER A 17 -1.53 3.39 19.54
N ALA A 18 -0.96 2.38 20.20
CA ALA A 18 0.14 2.58 21.13
C ALA A 18 1.44 2.76 20.33
N CYS A 19 1.93 3.99 20.24
CA CYS A 19 3.29 4.30 19.79
C CYS A 19 4.31 3.57 20.67
N ALA A 20 5.25 2.86 20.05
CA ALA A 20 6.41 2.31 20.73
C ALA A 20 7.30 3.47 21.23
N ALA A 21 7.18 3.82 22.51
CA ALA A 21 8.12 4.74 23.16
C ALA A 21 9.38 3.96 23.54
N MET A 22 10.53 4.31 22.94
CA MET A 22 11.83 3.88 23.45
C MET A 22 12.04 4.40 24.87
N ILE A 23 12.56 3.56 25.77
CA ILE A 23 12.99 3.97 27.10
C ILE A 23 14.39 4.60 26.96
N PRO A 24 14.58 5.91 27.20
CA PRO A 24 15.91 6.49 27.22
C PRO A 24 16.61 6.07 28.52
N PHE A 25 17.57 5.16 28.41
CA PHE A 25 18.48 4.84 29.51
C PHE A 25 19.58 5.92 29.58
N SER A 26 19.25 7.09 30.10
CA SER A 26 20.26 8.02 30.62
C SER A 26 20.31 7.91 32.15
N THR A 27 21.54 7.72 32.62
CA THR A 27 22.01 7.59 34.01
C THR A 27 21.09 8.19 35.08
N CYS A 28 20.30 7.36 35.74
CA CYS A 28 19.61 7.73 36.97
C CYS A 28 19.55 6.53 37.94
N ALA A 29 19.80 6.82 39.22
CA ALA A 29 19.95 5.83 40.29
C ALA A 29 18.74 4.86 40.43
N PRO A 30 18.96 3.60 40.87
CA PRO A 30 18.00 2.50 40.76
C PRO A 30 16.65 2.72 41.48
N SER A 31 16.57 3.58 42.50
CA SER A 31 15.31 3.82 43.23
C SER A 31 14.32 4.80 42.55
N ARG A 32 14.69 5.46 41.44
CA ARG A 32 13.80 6.43 40.75
C ARG A 32 13.11 5.88 39.50
N MET A 33 13.48 4.71 38.99
CA MET A 33 12.83 4.12 37.82
C MET A 33 11.42 3.59 38.12
N THR A 34 11.19 3.06 39.32
CA THR A 34 9.88 2.49 39.70
C THR A 34 8.84 3.53 40.09
N SER A 35 9.26 4.69 40.60
CA SER A 35 8.34 5.76 41.03
C SER A 35 7.95 6.72 39.92
N ARG A 36 8.76 6.88 38.87
CA ARG A 36 8.45 7.80 37.75
C ARG A 36 7.44 7.23 36.74
N ALA A 37 7.13 5.94 36.82
CA ALA A 37 6.06 5.30 36.06
C ALA A 37 4.66 5.37 36.73
N ALA A 38 4.54 6.06 37.89
CA ALA A 38 3.38 5.95 38.78
C ALA A 38 2.75 7.28 39.26
N ALA A 39 3.06 8.45 38.66
CA ALA A 39 2.50 9.73 39.10
C ALA A 39 1.73 10.48 37.97
N PRO A 40 0.58 11.14 38.26
CA PRO A 40 -0.18 11.89 37.26
C PRO A 40 0.16 13.40 37.30
N THR A 41 0.69 13.99 36.20
CA THR A 41 0.39 15.35 35.64
C THR A 41 1.29 15.74 34.42
N PRO A 42 0.89 16.68 33.51
CA PRO A 42 1.11 16.65 32.03
C PRO A 42 2.14 17.69 31.47
N PRO A 43 2.42 17.83 30.14
CA PRO A 43 1.78 17.28 28.94
C PRO A 43 2.76 16.57 27.99
N VAL A 44 3.22 15.40 28.38
CA VAL A 44 3.49 14.32 27.42
C VAL A 44 2.75 13.14 28.02
N ARG A 45 1.80 12.52 27.31
CA ARG A 45 1.11 11.32 27.82
C ARG A 45 2.16 10.21 27.96
N MET A 46 2.83 10.14 29.11
CA MET A 46 3.55 8.95 29.54
C MET A 46 2.51 7.87 29.75
N THR A 47 2.36 7.04 28.73
CA THR A 47 1.42 5.93 28.74
C THR A 47 2.02 4.88 29.65
N GLN A 48 1.25 4.39 30.62
CA GLN A 48 1.66 3.25 31.43
C GLN A 48 1.83 2.04 30.50
N VAL A 49 3.07 1.57 30.33
CA VAL A 49 3.43 0.51 29.36
C VAL A 49 3.14 -0.89 29.91
N THR A 50 3.19 -1.08 31.23
CA THR A 50 2.85 -2.35 31.90
C THR A 50 2.15 -2.09 33.24
N LYS A 51 1.27 -3.01 33.65
CA LYS A 51 0.54 -2.94 34.93
C LYS A 51 1.09 -3.95 35.96
N PRO A 52 0.97 -3.67 37.27
CA PRO A 52 1.53 -4.54 38.32
C PRO A 52 1.08 -6.01 38.30
N ASP A 53 -0.11 -6.28 37.74
CA ASP A 53 -0.71 -7.60 37.60
C ASP A 53 -0.29 -8.36 36.33
N GLU A 54 0.38 -7.68 35.39
CA GLU A 54 0.85 -8.28 34.13
C GLU A 54 2.18 -9.03 34.33
N ASP A 55 2.37 -10.13 33.59
CA ASP A 55 3.60 -10.94 33.66
C ASP A 55 4.83 -10.16 33.21
N SER A 56 4.70 -9.28 32.22
CA SER A 56 5.75 -8.37 31.76
C SER A 56 6.28 -7.49 32.89
N TYR A 57 5.39 -6.96 33.75
CA TYR A 57 5.79 -6.18 34.92
C TYR A 57 6.54 -7.03 35.94
N ARG A 58 6.05 -8.24 36.23
CA ARG A 58 6.70 -9.17 37.18
C ARG A 58 8.10 -9.56 36.70
N ILE A 59 8.24 -9.85 35.41
CA ILE A 59 9.53 -10.16 34.77
C ILE A 59 10.49 -8.98 34.91
N LEU A 60 10.08 -7.78 34.49
CA LEU A 60 10.92 -6.58 34.59
C LEU A 60 11.33 -6.27 36.04
N ARG A 61 10.38 -6.37 36.97
CA ARG A 61 10.66 -6.19 38.41
C ARG A 61 11.67 -7.23 38.91
N SER A 62 11.53 -8.49 38.51
CA SER A 62 12.45 -9.56 38.91
C SER A 62 13.86 -9.32 38.37
N TRP A 63 14.01 -8.87 37.13
CA TRP A 63 15.29 -8.53 36.52
C TRP A 63 15.96 -7.36 37.24
N ILE A 64 15.20 -6.30 37.53
CA ILE A 64 15.72 -5.15 38.28
C ILE A 64 16.16 -5.57 39.69
N ALA A 65 15.33 -6.34 40.40
CA ALA A 65 15.64 -6.82 41.75
C ALA A 65 16.88 -7.74 41.77
N ALA A 66 17.11 -8.51 40.71
CA ALA A 66 18.27 -9.37 40.53
C ALA A 66 19.53 -8.62 40.06
N GLY A 67 19.47 -7.30 39.85
CA GLY A 67 20.60 -6.50 39.39
C GLY A 67 20.98 -6.76 37.92
N ALA A 68 19.98 -6.95 37.05
CA ALA A 68 20.18 -7.24 35.64
C ALA A 68 21.17 -6.27 34.97
N LYS A 69 22.16 -6.84 34.27
CA LYS A 69 23.12 -6.11 33.44
C LYS A 69 22.67 -6.15 31.99
N VAL A 70 22.86 -5.05 31.27
CA VAL A 70 22.60 -5.00 29.83
C VAL A 70 23.67 -5.80 29.09
N ASN A 71 23.24 -6.72 28.22
CA ASN A 71 24.12 -7.47 27.34
C ASN A 71 23.80 -7.14 25.87
N PHE A 72 24.70 -6.39 25.22
CA PHE A 72 24.56 -6.00 23.82
C PHE A 72 24.90 -7.13 22.84
N ASP A 73 25.60 -8.17 23.30
CA ASP A 73 25.99 -9.34 22.50
C ASP A 73 24.90 -10.42 22.44
N SER A 74 23.71 -10.11 22.97
CA SER A 74 22.56 -11.01 22.92
C SER A 74 22.18 -11.30 21.46
N PRO A 75 22.06 -12.58 21.06
CA PRO A 75 21.65 -12.93 19.70
C PRO A 75 20.33 -12.26 19.33
N ARG A 76 20.27 -11.63 18.16
CA ARG A 76 19.07 -11.00 17.62
C ARG A 76 18.27 -11.97 16.75
N VAL A 77 16.97 -11.74 16.64
CA VAL A 77 16.10 -12.48 15.73
C VAL A 77 16.51 -12.19 14.28
N THR A 78 16.66 -13.24 13.48
CA THR A 78 16.92 -13.15 12.03
C THR A 78 15.66 -13.40 11.19
N GLY A 79 14.63 -14.00 11.79
CA GLY A 79 13.34 -14.18 11.15
C GLY A 79 12.33 -14.86 12.06
N ILE A 80 11.05 -14.78 11.69
CA ILE A 80 9.97 -15.47 12.37
C ILE A 80 9.15 -16.32 11.41
N ARG A 81 8.51 -17.38 11.95
CA ARG A 81 7.55 -18.21 11.23
C ARG A 81 6.22 -18.21 11.96
N LEU A 82 5.16 -17.92 11.22
CA LEU A 82 3.78 -17.97 11.69
C LEU A 82 3.15 -19.31 11.26
N SER A 83 2.40 -19.95 12.15
CA SER A 83 1.72 -21.22 11.86
C SER A 83 0.35 -21.27 12.53
N PRO A 84 -0.65 -21.96 11.96
CA PRO A 84 -0.61 -22.68 10.68
C PRO A 84 -0.57 -21.75 9.45
N GLN A 85 -0.13 -22.30 8.32
CA GLN A 85 -0.12 -21.62 7.02
C GLN A 85 -1.45 -21.85 6.30
N ASN A 86 -2.06 -20.78 5.82
CA ASN A 86 -3.35 -20.72 5.12
C ASN A 86 -4.51 -21.52 5.77
N PRO A 87 -4.76 -21.40 7.09
CA PRO A 87 -5.83 -22.16 7.73
C PRO A 87 -7.21 -21.77 7.21
N THR A 88 -8.14 -22.73 7.23
CA THR A 88 -9.55 -22.50 6.91
C THR A 88 -10.42 -22.87 8.11
N VAL A 89 -11.31 -21.96 8.50
CA VAL A 89 -12.35 -22.19 9.51
C VAL A 89 -13.72 -22.12 8.86
N GLN A 90 -14.66 -22.94 9.32
CA GLN A 90 -15.96 -23.08 8.65
C GLN A 90 -17.00 -22.09 9.17
N LEU A 91 -17.14 -21.93 10.49
CA LEU A 91 -18.24 -21.17 11.08
C LEU A 91 -17.79 -19.82 11.61
N GLU A 92 -18.68 -18.83 11.56
CA GLU A 92 -18.55 -17.59 12.33
C GLU A 92 -18.47 -17.91 13.83
N GLY A 93 -17.67 -17.15 14.57
CA GLY A 93 -17.34 -17.44 15.97
C GLY A 93 -16.30 -18.54 16.19
N SER A 94 -15.89 -19.26 15.14
CA SER A 94 -14.76 -20.20 15.24
C SER A 94 -13.49 -19.47 15.65
N ARG A 95 -12.67 -20.11 16.47
CA ARG A 95 -11.40 -19.56 16.94
C ARG A 95 -10.23 -20.32 16.33
N GLN A 96 -9.22 -19.59 15.85
CA GLN A 96 -7.99 -20.14 15.29
C GLN A 96 -6.79 -19.67 16.11
N GLN A 97 -6.06 -20.61 16.70
CA GLN A 97 -4.81 -20.35 17.40
C GLN A 97 -3.66 -20.27 16.41
N PHE A 98 -2.84 -19.22 16.52
CA PHE A 98 -1.60 -19.07 15.78
C PHE A 98 -0.39 -19.14 16.71
N ARG A 99 0.72 -19.65 16.17
CA ARG A 99 1.99 -19.78 16.87
C ARG A 99 3.09 -19.08 16.09
N VAL A 100 3.92 -18.32 16.79
CA VAL A 100 5.08 -17.60 16.24
C VAL A 100 6.37 -18.20 16.78
N LEU A 101 7.21 -18.68 15.87
CA LEU A 101 8.55 -19.18 16.18
C LEU A 101 9.61 -18.21 15.66
N ALA A 102 10.46 -17.70 16.54
CA ALA A 102 11.59 -16.85 16.17
C ALA A 102 12.86 -17.68 16.01
N THR A 103 13.62 -17.40 14.96
CA THR A 103 14.97 -17.92 14.73
C THR A 103 15.97 -16.82 15.06
N TYR A 104 16.96 -17.12 15.89
CA TYR A 104 18.00 -16.19 16.34
C TYR A 104 19.29 -16.38 15.52
N ALA A 105 20.15 -15.36 15.51
CA ALA A 105 21.41 -15.36 14.77
C ALA A 105 22.37 -16.51 15.15
N ASN A 106 22.24 -17.06 16.36
CA ASN A 106 22.98 -18.23 16.83
C ASN A 106 22.32 -19.57 16.44
N GLY A 107 21.28 -19.55 15.60
CA GLY A 107 20.51 -20.73 15.18
C GLY A 107 19.44 -21.21 16.17
N ALA A 108 19.35 -20.63 17.37
CA ALA A 108 18.33 -21.02 18.34
C ALA A 108 16.93 -20.69 17.81
N VAL A 109 15.94 -21.55 18.11
CA VAL A 109 14.53 -21.31 17.78
C VAL A 109 13.72 -21.25 19.07
N ARG A 110 12.88 -20.22 19.22
CA ARG A 110 12.03 -20.05 20.41
C ARG A 110 10.59 -19.77 20.02
N ASP A 111 9.67 -20.25 20.85
CA ASP A 111 8.29 -19.84 20.80
C ASP A 111 8.15 -18.45 21.42
N VAL A 112 7.70 -17.51 20.61
CA VAL A 112 7.55 -16.10 21.00
C VAL A 112 6.10 -15.66 20.86
N THR A 113 5.15 -16.58 20.77
CA THR A 113 3.72 -16.29 20.52
C THR A 113 3.14 -15.29 21.52
N LEU A 114 3.52 -15.38 22.80
CA LEU A 114 3.05 -14.46 23.85
C LEU A 114 3.67 -13.06 23.76
N ASN A 115 4.82 -12.93 23.10
CA ASN A 115 5.57 -11.67 22.99
C ASN A 115 5.46 -11.05 21.60
N ALA A 116 4.98 -11.80 20.62
CA ALA A 116 4.75 -11.34 19.26
C ALA A 116 3.42 -10.57 19.18
N PHE A 117 3.40 -9.54 18.35
CA PHE A 117 2.16 -8.91 17.92
C PHE A 117 1.56 -9.80 16.83
N ILE A 118 0.30 -10.20 17.01
CA ILE A 118 -0.44 -10.97 16.01
C ILE A 118 -1.75 -10.23 15.77
N ASP A 119 -2.00 -9.79 14.54
CA ASP A 119 -3.17 -9.01 14.18
C ASP A 119 -3.78 -9.44 12.84
N SER A 120 -4.99 -8.98 12.56
CA SER A 120 -5.71 -9.22 11.32
C SER A 120 -5.71 -7.97 10.44
N GLY A 121 -5.28 -8.13 9.19
CA GLY A 121 -5.35 -7.08 8.17
C GLY A 121 -6.77 -6.81 7.66
N ASN A 122 -7.75 -7.66 8.00
CA ASN A 122 -9.17 -7.42 7.73
C ASN A 122 -10.00 -7.73 8.97
N MET A 123 -10.17 -6.71 9.81
CA MET A 123 -10.87 -6.81 11.09
C MET A 123 -12.36 -7.10 10.97
N ASP A 124 -12.95 -6.95 9.78
CA ASP A 124 -14.34 -7.34 9.58
C ASP A 124 -14.48 -8.85 9.38
N VAL A 125 -13.43 -9.53 8.92
CA VAL A 125 -13.42 -10.98 8.64
C VAL A 125 -12.94 -11.77 9.85
N ALA A 126 -11.86 -11.34 10.48
CA ALA A 126 -11.33 -11.97 11.68
C ALA A 126 -10.70 -10.92 12.60
N LYS A 127 -10.82 -11.13 13.91
CA LYS A 127 -10.29 -10.23 14.92
C LYS A 127 -9.30 -10.96 15.83
N ALA A 128 -8.15 -10.35 16.06
CA ALA A 128 -7.19 -10.85 17.03
C ALA A 128 -7.65 -10.56 18.47
N GLU A 129 -7.53 -11.55 19.33
CA GLU A 129 -7.70 -11.39 20.77
C GLU A 129 -6.48 -10.69 21.38
N LYS A 130 -6.66 -10.03 22.53
CA LYS A 130 -5.62 -9.17 23.14
C LYS A 130 -4.31 -9.90 23.46
N ALA A 131 -4.34 -11.21 23.69
CA ALA A 131 -3.16 -11.97 24.06
C ALA A 131 -3.23 -13.40 23.51
N GLY A 132 -2.05 -13.98 23.27
CA GLY A 132 -1.90 -15.40 23.04
C GLY A 132 -2.09 -15.87 21.60
N GLY A 133 -2.18 -14.99 20.61
CA GLY A 133 -2.20 -15.39 19.19
C GLY A 133 -3.49 -16.05 18.72
N LEU A 134 -4.60 -15.86 19.44
CA LEU A 134 -5.91 -16.38 19.09
C LEU A 134 -6.66 -15.36 18.23
N LEU A 135 -7.22 -15.81 17.11
CA LEU A 135 -8.11 -15.02 16.27
C LEU A 135 -9.52 -15.62 16.28
N THR A 136 -10.52 -14.75 16.31
CA THR A 136 -11.94 -15.11 16.22
C THR A 136 -12.48 -14.72 14.84
N ALA A 137 -13.09 -15.68 14.14
CA ALA A 137 -13.75 -15.45 12.86
C ALA A 137 -15.06 -14.69 13.07
N LEU A 138 -15.28 -13.64 12.28
CA LEU A 138 -16.44 -12.75 12.42
C LEU A 138 -17.43 -12.89 11.25
N ARG A 139 -16.93 -12.95 10.02
CA ARG A 139 -17.76 -13.18 8.83
C ARG A 139 -16.97 -13.89 7.76
N ARG A 140 -17.68 -14.40 6.75
CA ARG A 140 -17.07 -14.99 5.55
C ARG A 140 -16.10 -14.03 4.87
N GLY A 141 -14.94 -14.55 4.49
CA GLY A 141 -13.92 -13.83 3.73
C GLY A 141 -12.53 -14.36 4.00
N GLU A 142 -11.54 -13.56 3.60
CA GLU A 142 -10.14 -13.82 3.93
C GLU A 142 -9.57 -12.64 4.73
N ALA A 143 -8.77 -13.00 5.73
CA ALA A 143 -8.04 -12.06 6.55
C ALA A 143 -6.55 -12.41 6.52
N PRO A 144 -5.69 -11.52 6.00
CA PRO A 144 -4.26 -11.63 6.23
C PRO A 144 -4.00 -11.57 7.74
N VAL A 145 -3.34 -12.59 8.29
CA VAL A 145 -2.89 -12.61 9.68
C VAL A 145 -1.41 -12.27 9.69
N LEU A 146 -1.06 -11.24 10.44
CA LEU A 146 0.25 -10.61 10.46
C LEU A 146 0.88 -10.84 11.82
N ALA A 147 2.10 -11.36 11.86
CA ALA A 147 2.89 -11.53 13.07
C ALA A 147 4.14 -10.67 13.01
N ARG A 148 4.50 -10.06 14.15
CA ARG A 148 5.70 -9.23 14.31
C ARG A 148 6.41 -9.51 15.63
N TYR A 149 7.72 -9.64 15.59
CA TYR A 149 8.56 -9.80 16.78
C TYR A 149 10.00 -9.38 16.49
N GLU A 150 10.57 -8.51 17.32
CA GLU A 150 11.92 -7.93 17.16
C GLU A 150 12.23 -7.44 15.72
N GLY A 151 11.31 -6.68 15.11
CA GLY A 151 11.47 -6.14 13.76
C GLY A 151 11.32 -7.17 12.62
N SER A 152 11.17 -8.46 12.94
CA SER A 152 10.87 -9.50 11.95
C SER A 152 9.37 -9.66 11.73
N TYR A 153 9.00 -9.98 10.49
CA TYR A 153 7.60 -10.09 10.02
C TYR A 153 7.33 -11.47 9.43
N ALA A 154 6.13 -11.99 9.67
CA ALA A 154 5.57 -13.14 8.95
C ALA A 154 4.07 -12.95 8.74
N SER A 155 3.53 -13.54 7.69
CA SER A 155 2.09 -13.51 7.44
C SER A 155 1.56 -14.86 6.97
N THR A 156 0.25 -15.02 7.08
CA THR A 156 -0.54 -16.13 6.54
C THR A 156 -1.94 -15.61 6.23
N VAL A 157 -2.77 -16.37 5.50
CA VAL A 157 -4.16 -15.97 5.23
C VAL A 157 -5.12 -16.88 6.00
N LEU A 158 -5.89 -16.33 6.93
CA LEU A 158 -7.01 -17.03 7.54
C LEU A 158 -8.21 -16.94 6.59
N THR A 159 -8.73 -18.09 6.17
CA THR A 159 -9.94 -18.18 5.36
C THR A 159 -11.13 -18.54 6.24
N VAL A 160 -12.14 -17.67 6.29
CA VAL A 160 -13.43 -17.94 6.94
C VAL A 160 -14.41 -18.34 5.86
N MET A 161 -14.73 -19.62 5.77
CA MET A 161 -15.46 -20.19 4.63
C MET A 161 -16.97 -19.96 4.69
N GLY A 162 -17.53 -19.92 5.90
CA GLY A 162 -18.96 -20.00 6.12
C GLY A 162 -19.49 -21.43 5.93
N ASP A 163 -20.77 -21.64 6.21
CA ASP A 163 -21.46 -22.87 5.83
C ASP A 163 -21.58 -22.93 4.30
N ARG A 164 -21.06 -24.02 3.72
CA ARG A 164 -21.07 -24.30 2.28
C ARG A 164 -21.67 -25.67 1.99
N GLY A 165 -22.60 -26.11 2.85
CA GLY A 165 -23.44 -27.25 2.58
C GLY A 165 -24.07 -27.14 1.18
N GLY A 166 -23.96 -28.21 0.40
CA GLY A 166 -24.52 -28.26 -0.96
C GLY A 166 -23.74 -27.48 -2.02
N PHE A 167 -22.57 -26.90 -1.72
CA PHE A 167 -21.72 -26.33 -2.76
C PHE A 167 -21.21 -27.44 -3.69
N VAL A 168 -21.55 -27.31 -4.97
CA VAL A 168 -21.02 -28.12 -6.06
C VAL A 168 -20.16 -27.21 -6.92
N TRP A 169 -18.92 -27.60 -7.15
CA TRP A 169 -18.03 -26.85 -8.01
C TRP A 169 -18.43 -27.03 -9.46
N GLU A 170 -18.64 -25.92 -10.17
CA GLU A 170 -18.79 -25.88 -11.61
C GLU A 170 -17.60 -25.09 -12.16
N ALA A 171 -16.67 -25.81 -12.80
CA ALA A 171 -15.47 -25.18 -13.34
C ALA A 171 -15.84 -24.20 -14.46
N PRO A 172 -15.50 -22.90 -14.34
CA PRO A 172 -15.71 -21.96 -15.43
C PRO A 172 -14.79 -22.30 -16.60
N PRO A 173 -15.17 -21.93 -17.84
CA PRO A 173 -14.29 -22.06 -18.99
C PRO A 173 -13.02 -21.22 -18.76
N ALA A 174 -11.85 -21.79 -19.04
CA ALA A 174 -10.56 -21.09 -18.97
C ALA A 174 -10.01 -20.87 -20.38
N ASN A 175 -9.82 -19.61 -20.77
CA ASN A 175 -9.28 -19.24 -22.09
C ASN A 175 -7.80 -18.87 -22.03
N ASN A 176 -7.28 -18.56 -20.84
CA ASN A 176 -5.90 -18.21 -20.60
C ASN A 176 -5.47 -18.54 -19.16
N ARG A 177 -4.19 -18.31 -18.86
CA ARG A 177 -3.62 -18.58 -17.53
C ARG A 177 -4.25 -17.74 -16.41
N ILE A 178 -4.75 -16.55 -16.70
CA ILE A 178 -5.42 -15.69 -15.70
C ILE A 178 -6.74 -16.35 -15.29
N ASP A 179 -7.52 -16.86 -16.23
CA ASP A 179 -8.78 -17.55 -15.95
C ASP A 179 -8.56 -18.79 -15.05
N GLU A 180 -7.49 -19.55 -15.28
CA GLU A 180 -7.12 -20.69 -14.43
C GLU A 180 -6.82 -20.26 -12.98
N LEU A 181 -6.09 -19.15 -12.80
CA LEU A 181 -5.76 -18.62 -11.48
C LEU A 181 -7.02 -18.09 -10.76
N VAL A 182 -7.92 -17.45 -11.49
CA VAL A 182 -9.22 -16.99 -10.97
C VAL A 182 -10.10 -18.18 -10.59
N ALA A 183 -10.20 -19.20 -11.44
CA ALA A 183 -10.97 -20.41 -11.18
C ALA A 183 -10.46 -21.16 -9.94
N ALA A 184 -9.13 -21.34 -9.81
CA ALA A 184 -8.52 -21.97 -8.64
C ALA A 184 -8.84 -21.19 -7.35
N LYS A 185 -8.86 -19.86 -7.41
CA LYS A 185 -9.24 -19.01 -6.27
C LYS A 185 -10.73 -19.17 -5.92
N LEU A 186 -11.61 -19.16 -6.92
CA LEU A 186 -13.05 -19.31 -6.76
C LEU A 186 -13.42 -20.67 -6.16
N GLU A 187 -12.81 -21.75 -6.64
CA GLU A 187 -12.97 -23.11 -6.10
C GLU A 187 -12.55 -23.17 -4.64
N ARG A 188 -11.35 -22.66 -4.32
CA ARG A 188 -10.85 -22.58 -2.93
C ARG A 188 -11.80 -21.82 -2.02
N MET A 189 -12.40 -20.75 -2.55
CA MET A 189 -13.37 -19.92 -1.83
C MET A 189 -14.80 -20.45 -1.87
N LYS A 190 -15.02 -21.64 -2.46
CA LYS A 190 -16.35 -22.25 -2.68
C LYS A 190 -17.35 -21.24 -3.24
N THR A 191 -16.94 -20.51 -4.27
CA THR A 191 -17.70 -19.43 -4.88
C THR A 191 -17.81 -19.71 -6.37
N LEU A 192 -19.03 -19.76 -6.90
CA LEU A 192 -19.23 -19.90 -8.34
C LEU A 192 -18.93 -18.58 -9.05
N SER A 193 -18.45 -18.68 -10.29
CA SER A 193 -18.34 -17.52 -11.17
C SER A 193 -19.73 -16.97 -11.50
N SER A 194 -19.84 -15.66 -11.67
CA SER A 194 -21.04 -15.05 -12.26
C SER A 194 -21.25 -15.56 -13.68
N PRO A 195 -22.51 -15.67 -14.15
CA PRO A 195 -22.79 -16.03 -15.53
C PRO A 195 -22.21 -14.98 -16.49
N LEU A 196 -22.02 -15.39 -17.76
CA LEU A 196 -21.58 -14.48 -18.81
C LEU A 196 -22.60 -13.35 -18.98
N CYS A 197 -22.12 -12.12 -19.08
CA CYS A 197 -22.99 -10.97 -19.30
C CYS A 197 -23.61 -10.99 -20.71
N THR A 198 -24.74 -10.31 -20.84
CA THR A 198 -25.42 -10.11 -22.14
C THR A 198 -24.56 -9.27 -23.08
N ASP A 199 -24.83 -9.37 -24.38
CA ASP A 199 -24.09 -8.61 -25.40
C ASP A 199 -24.22 -7.09 -25.20
N LEU A 200 -25.40 -6.58 -24.82
CA LEU A 200 -25.61 -5.16 -24.55
C LEU A 200 -24.80 -4.68 -23.33
N GLU A 201 -24.77 -5.48 -22.26
CA GLU A 201 -23.94 -5.17 -21.09
C GLU A 201 -22.45 -5.19 -21.42
N PHE A 202 -22.02 -6.19 -22.20
CA PHE A 202 -20.64 -6.31 -22.64
C PHE A 202 -20.21 -5.10 -23.46
N VAL A 203 -20.93 -4.77 -24.53
CA VAL A 203 -20.62 -3.65 -25.44
C VAL A 203 -20.53 -2.34 -24.66
N ARG A 204 -21.48 -2.08 -23.76
CA ARG A 204 -21.45 -0.87 -22.93
C ARG A 204 -20.24 -0.85 -21.98
N ARG A 205 -19.95 -1.95 -21.29
CA ARG A 205 -18.85 -2.01 -20.30
C ARG A 205 -17.49 -1.89 -20.97
N VAL A 206 -17.28 -2.59 -22.09
CA VAL A 206 -15.98 -2.61 -22.76
C VAL A 206 -15.63 -1.25 -23.39
N HIS A 207 -16.61 -0.53 -23.96
CA HIS A 207 -16.37 0.83 -24.46
C HIS A 207 -16.03 1.79 -23.31
N LEU A 208 -16.82 1.79 -22.23
CA LEU A 208 -16.56 2.68 -21.10
C LEU A 208 -15.20 2.40 -20.44
N ASP A 209 -14.80 1.14 -20.35
CA ASP A 209 -13.54 0.75 -19.73
C ASP A 209 -12.32 1.10 -20.60
N LEU A 210 -12.40 0.80 -21.91
CA LEU A 210 -11.28 0.97 -22.83
C LEU A 210 -11.15 2.40 -23.36
N THR A 211 -12.26 3.07 -23.65
CA THR A 211 -12.27 4.40 -24.30
C THR A 211 -12.83 5.50 -23.42
N GLY A 212 -13.45 5.17 -22.28
CA GLY A 212 -14.12 6.17 -21.43
C GLY A 212 -15.40 6.74 -22.03
N LEU A 213 -15.84 6.25 -23.19
CA LEU A 213 -17.02 6.71 -23.91
C LEU A 213 -18.08 5.61 -23.98
N PRO A 214 -19.38 5.94 -24.00
CA PRO A 214 -20.41 4.96 -24.31
C PRO A 214 -20.32 4.54 -25.79
N PRO A 215 -20.77 3.32 -26.14
CA PRO A 215 -20.84 2.88 -27.53
C PRO A 215 -21.82 3.74 -28.34
N SER A 216 -21.56 3.92 -29.63
CA SER A 216 -22.54 4.59 -30.51
C SER A 216 -23.76 3.68 -30.76
N PRO A 217 -24.91 4.24 -31.17
CA PRO A 217 -26.05 3.42 -31.56
C PRO A 217 -25.74 2.46 -32.72
N GLU A 218 -24.78 2.80 -33.59
CA GLU A 218 -24.35 1.95 -34.69
C GLU A 218 -23.52 0.77 -34.18
N ASP A 219 -22.59 0.99 -33.25
CA ASP A 219 -21.79 -0.09 -32.63
C ASP A 219 -22.70 -1.12 -31.96
N VAL A 220 -23.70 -0.65 -31.23
CA VAL A 220 -24.66 -1.52 -30.54
C VAL A 220 -25.47 -2.34 -31.55
N ARG A 221 -26.01 -1.70 -32.60
CA ARG A 221 -26.78 -2.40 -33.64
C ARG A 221 -25.91 -3.40 -34.40
N GLY A 222 -24.70 -3.01 -34.79
CA GLY A 222 -23.75 -3.86 -35.49
C GLY A 222 -23.37 -5.09 -34.67
N PHE A 223 -23.00 -4.91 -33.40
CA PHE A 223 -22.62 -6.01 -32.53
C PHE A 223 -23.78 -6.97 -32.21
N THR A 224 -25.00 -6.43 -32.07
CA THR A 224 -26.20 -7.24 -31.78
C THR A 224 -26.69 -7.99 -33.01
N ALA A 225 -26.53 -7.43 -34.21
CA ALA A 225 -26.88 -8.09 -35.47
C ALA A 225 -25.86 -9.16 -35.88
N ASP A 226 -24.64 -9.10 -35.35
CA ASP A 226 -23.60 -10.09 -35.60
C ASP A 226 -23.91 -11.43 -34.91
N THR A 227 -24.15 -12.45 -35.74
CA THR A 227 -24.51 -13.82 -35.35
C THR A 227 -23.31 -14.77 -35.28
N ARG A 228 -22.09 -14.27 -35.52
CA ARG A 228 -20.86 -15.05 -35.30
C ARG A 228 -20.74 -15.46 -33.84
N ASP A 229 -19.86 -16.44 -33.60
CA ASP A 229 -19.56 -16.91 -32.25
C ASP A 229 -19.24 -15.74 -31.31
N SER A 230 -19.84 -15.77 -30.12
CA SER A 230 -19.80 -14.65 -29.16
C SER A 230 -18.37 -14.32 -28.76
N ARG A 231 -17.49 -15.32 -28.62
CA ARG A 231 -16.09 -15.08 -28.26
C ARG A 231 -15.37 -14.31 -29.36
N TRP A 232 -15.49 -14.77 -30.62
CA TRP A 232 -14.82 -14.14 -31.76
C TRP A 232 -15.21 -12.67 -31.93
N LYS A 233 -16.51 -12.34 -31.92
CA LYS A 233 -16.94 -10.95 -32.10
C LYS A 233 -16.56 -10.05 -30.90
N ARG A 234 -16.47 -10.62 -29.68
CA ARG A 234 -16.00 -9.89 -28.48
C ARG A 234 -14.51 -9.58 -28.56
N GLU A 235 -13.68 -10.56 -28.92
CA GLU A 235 -12.23 -10.38 -29.13
C GLU A 235 -11.98 -9.32 -30.23
N GLU A 236 -12.65 -9.43 -31.37
CA GLU A 236 -12.51 -8.45 -32.46
C GLU A 236 -12.91 -7.03 -32.05
N LEU A 237 -13.99 -6.88 -31.26
CA LEU A 237 -14.39 -5.57 -30.73
C LEU A 237 -13.34 -5.02 -29.76
N ILE A 238 -12.78 -5.85 -28.89
CA ILE A 238 -11.71 -5.44 -27.95
C ILE A 238 -10.49 -4.94 -28.74
N ASP A 239 -10.02 -5.70 -29.73
CA ASP A 239 -8.86 -5.33 -30.55
C ASP A 239 -9.09 -4.00 -31.28
N ARG A 240 -10.30 -3.81 -31.84
CA ARG A 240 -10.69 -2.56 -32.50
C ARG A 240 -10.69 -1.38 -31.56
N LEU A 241 -11.19 -1.55 -30.34
CA LEU A 241 -11.22 -0.49 -29.33
C LEU A 241 -9.82 -0.15 -28.84
N ILE A 242 -8.97 -1.15 -28.56
CA ILE A 242 -7.58 -0.93 -28.15
C ILE A 242 -6.80 -0.17 -29.23
N ALA A 243 -7.03 -0.48 -30.50
CA ALA A 243 -6.39 0.20 -31.63
C ALA A 243 -6.96 1.61 -31.92
N SER A 244 -7.96 2.08 -31.17
CA SER A 244 -8.66 3.33 -31.46
C SER A 244 -7.94 4.57 -30.91
N PRO A 245 -8.14 5.75 -31.53
CA PRO A 245 -7.71 7.03 -30.95
C PRO A 245 -8.35 7.31 -29.59
N ASP A 246 -9.60 6.90 -29.38
CA ASP A 246 -10.31 7.14 -28.11
C ASP A 246 -9.68 6.35 -26.96
N PHE A 247 -9.22 5.10 -27.20
CA PHE A 247 -8.45 4.35 -26.22
C PHE A 247 -7.14 5.08 -25.88
N THR A 248 -6.43 5.55 -26.90
CA THR A 248 -5.18 6.28 -26.72
C THR A 248 -5.41 7.51 -25.85
N ASP A 249 -6.42 8.33 -26.15
CA ASP A 249 -6.70 9.56 -25.41
C ASP A 249 -7.19 9.27 -23.98
N HIS A 250 -8.01 8.23 -23.78
CA HIS A 250 -8.50 7.81 -22.47
C HIS A 250 -7.36 7.37 -21.55
N TRP A 251 -6.50 6.48 -22.03
CA TRP A 251 -5.38 5.96 -21.24
C TRP A 251 -4.26 6.98 -21.08
N THR A 252 -4.08 7.88 -22.04
CA THR A 252 -3.20 9.06 -21.87
C THR A 252 -3.68 9.91 -20.69
N ASN A 253 -4.97 10.19 -20.57
CA ASN A 253 -5.51 10.96 -19.45
C ASN A 253 -5.27 10.25 -18.11
N LYS A 254 -5.58 8.95 -18.03
CA LYS A 254 -5.31 8.15 -16.82
C LYS A 254 -3.84 8.21 -16.41
N TRP A 255 -2.92 8.05 -17.36
CA TRP A 255 -1.49 8.14 -17.07
C TRP A 255 -1.04 9.56 -16.72
N CYS A 256 -1.56 10.58 -17.39
CA CYS A 256 -1.28 11.97 -17.06
C CYS A 256 -1.73 12.32 -15.64
N ASP A 257 -2.88 11.83 -15.18
CA ASP A 257 -3.35 12.03 -13.81
C ASP A 257 -2.42 11.36 -12.79
N LEU A 258 -2.03 10.10 -13.06
CA LEU A 258 -1.12 9.33 -12.20
C LEU A 258 0.30 9.92 -12.15
N LEU A 259 0.80 10.43 -13.28
CA LEU A 259 2.10 11.10 -13.39
C LEU A 259 2.05 12.58 -13.01
N GLN A 260 0.89 13.07 -12.58
CA GLN A 260 0.67 14.45 -12.15
C GLN A 260 1.07 15.50 -13.21
N VAL A 261 0.78 15.22 -14.48
CA VAL A 261 1.02 16.15 -15.59
C VAL A 261 0.17 17.42 -15.39
N ASN A 262 0.78 18.43 -14.78
CA ASN A 262 0.06 19.58 -14.24
C ASN A 262 0.77 20.89 -14.60
N SER A 263 0.02 21.80 -15.23
CA SER A 263 0.51 23.10 -15.68
C SER A 263 0.96 24.01 -14.53
N LYS A 264 0.53 23.76 -13.29
CA LYS A 264 1.05 24.43 -12.09
C LYS A 264 2.57 24.23 -11.93
N PHE A 265 3.07 23.02 -12.22
CA PHE A 265 4.46 22.63 -11.99
C PHE A 265 5.29 22.55 -13.27
N LEU A 266 4.65 22.57 -14.44
CA LEU A 266 5.31 22.43 -15.75
C LEU A 266 5.06 23.61 -16.70
N GLY A 267 4.17 24.54 -16.34
CA GLY A 267 3.63 25.51 -17.29
C GLY A 267 2.74 24.84 -18.35
N ALA A 268 2.03 25.65 -19.15
CA ALA A 268 1.18 25.12 -20.21
C ALA A 268 1.99 24.37 -21.28
N GLU A 269 3.14 24.91 -21.67
CA GLU A 269 4.02 24.30 -22.68
C GLU A 269 4.63 22.97 -22.18
N GLY A 270 5.25 22.97 -20.99
CA GLY A 270 5.86 21.74 -20.43
C GLY A 270 4.83 20.65 -20.16
N ALA A 271 3.63 21.00 -19.65
CA ALA A 271 2.55 20.02 -19.47
C ALA A 271 2.09 19.43 -20.81
N LYS A 272 2.00 20.24 -21.87
CA LYS A 272 1.67 19.76 -23.21
C LYS A 272 2.74 18.78 -23.74
N LEU A 273 4.02 19.13 -23.63
CA LEU A 273 5.12 18.27 -24.10
C LEU A 273 5.13 16.93 -23.38
N PHE A 274 4.96 16.93 -22.06
CA PHE A 274 4.94 15.68 -21.29
C PHE A 274 3.69 14.85 -21.60
N ARG A 275 2.52 15.49 -21.73
CA ARG A 275 1.30 14.81 -22.18
C ARG A 275 1.45 14.19 -23.56
N ASP A 276 1.99 14.92 -24.54
CA ASP A 276 2.18 14.43 -25.90
C ASP A 276 3.14 13.22 -25.91
N TRP A 277 4.19 13.27 -25.10
CA TRP A 277 5.07 12.12 -24.90
C TRP A 277 4.33 10.91 -24.31
N VAL A 278 3.57 11.07 -23.22
CA VAL A 278 2.75 9.98 -22.63
C VAL A 278 1.79 9.42 -23.68
N ARG A 279 1.14 10.30 -24.46
CA ARG A 279 0.22 9.91 -25.51
C ARG A 279 0.89 9.03 -26.56
N GLN A 280 2.10 9.40 -26.98
CA GLN A 280 2.88 8.60 -27.92
C GLN A 280 3.24 7.23 -27.33
N GLN A 281 3.64 7.16 -26.05
CA GLN A 281 3.94 5.88 -25.39
C GLN A 281 2.74 4.93 -25.34
N VAL A 282 1.53 5.48 -25.10
CA VAL A 282 0.28 4.70 -25.12
C VAL A 282 -0.06 4.26 -26.55
N ALA A 283 0.03 5.17 -27.52
CA ALA A 283 -0.28 4.88 -28.93
C ALA A 283 0.63 3.79 -29.52
N ASP A 284 1.92 3.83 -29.18
CA ASP A 284 2.92 2.86 -29.64
C ASP A 284 2.87 1.54 -28.86
N ASN A 285 1.98 1.44 -27.86
CA ASN A 285 1.85 0.29 -26.97
C ASN A 285 3.20 -0.12 -26.35
N VAL A 286 3.95 0.87 -25.84
CA VAL A 286 5.27 0.64 -25.25
C VAL A 286 5.15 -0.29 -24.04
N PRO A 287 5.99 -1.34 -23.93
CA PRO A 287 5.97 -2.24 -22.79
C PRO A 287 6.11 -1.49 -21.47
N TYR A 288 5.32 -1.88 -20.48
CA TYR A 288 5.25 -1.19 -19.19
C TYR A 288 6.62 -1.02 -18.52
N ASP A 289 7.48 -2.04 -18.57
CA ASP A 289 8.83 -1.98 -18.00
C ASP A 289 9.71 -0.93 -18.71
N GLN A 290 9.56 -0.77 -20.02
CA GLN A 290 10.28 0.25 -20.79
C GLN A 290 9.72 1.66 -20.52
N PHE A 291 8.40 1.80 -20.41
CA PHE A 291 7.75 3.05 -20.05
C PHE A 291 8.21 3.55 -18.67
N VAL A 292 8.14 2.69 -17.66
CA VAL A 292 8.57 3.02 -16.29
C VAL A 292 10.07 3.29 -16.24
N ARG A 293 10.90 2.45 -16.88
CA ARG A 293 12.34 2.67 -16.94
C ARG A 293 12.66 4.03 -17.54
N THR A 294 12.06 4.39 -18.67
CA THR A 294 12.29 5.66 -19.33
C THR A 294 12.00 6.84 -18.42
N ILE A 295 10.89 6.81 -17.68
CA ILE A 295 10.55 7.86 -16.70
C ILE A 295 11.61 7.94 -15.60
N LEU A 296 11.94 6.82 -14.97
CA LEU A 296 12.82 6.79 -13.80
C LEU A 296 14.30 7.02 -14.13
N THR A 297 14.71 6.90 -15.40
CA THR A 297 16.09 7.13 -15.83
C THR A 297 16.24 8.35 -16.73
N SER A 298 15.19 9.14 -16.94
CA SER A 298 15.25 10.32 -17.81
C SER A 298 16.12 11.41 -17.18
N SER A 299 17.06 11.95 -17.96
CA SER A 299 17.93 13.06 -17.57
C SER A 299 18.02 14.11 -18.69
N GLY A 300 18.70 15.23 -18.42
CA GLY A 300 18.82 16.34 -19.35
C GLY A 300 17.61 17.28 -19.35
N SER A 301 17.47 18.05 -20.43
CA SER A 301 16.38 19.01 -20.59
C SER A 301 15.01 18.32 -20.56
N ASN A 302 14.12 18.76 -19.68
CA ASN A 302 12.73 18.30 -19.68
C ASN A 302 11.89 18.90 -20.84
N LYS A 303 12.48 19.76 -21.68
CA LYS A 303 11.92 20.20 -22.96
C LYS A 303 12.22 19.19 -24.07
N GLU A 304 13.47 18.76 -24.16
CA GLU A 304 13.96 17.81 -25.17
C GLU A 304 13.59 16.36 -24.81
N HIS A 305 13.59 16.04 -23.52
CA HIS A 305 13.22 14.74 -22.96
C HIS A 305 12.03 14.90 -22.00
N PRO A 306 10.78 14.94 -22.49
CA PRO A 306 9.63 15.30 -21.67
C PRO A 306 9.41 14.41 -20.43
N ALA A 307 9.85 13.14 -20.47
CA ALA A 307 9.80 12.22 -19.33
C ALA A 307 10.57 12.72 -18.09
N ALA A 308 11.62 13.53 -18.27
CA ALA A 308 12.36 14.16 -17.17
C ALA A 308 11.50 15.13 -16.35
N SER A 309 10.34 15.55 -16.88
CA SER A 309 9.37 16.37 -16.14
C SER A 309 8.84 15.68 -14.87
N TYR A 310 8.93 14.35 -14.77
CA TYR A 310 8.58 13.60 -13.55
C TYR A 310 9.31 14.12 -12.30
N PHE A 311 10.62 14.41 -12.44
CA PHE A 311 11.46 14.93 -11.35
C PHE A 311 11.20 16.40 -11.03
N LYS A 312 10.60 17.15 -11.96
CA LYS A 312 10.29 18.57 -11.78
C LYS A 312 9.01 18.79 -10.97
N ILE A 313 8.06 17.87 -11.05
CA ILE A 313 6.75 17.97 -10.37
C ILE A 313 6.90 17.82 -8.86
N LEU A 314 7.58 16.75 -8.41
CA LEU A 314 7.89 16.50 -7.01
C LEU A 314 9.40 16.63 -6.79
N ARG A 315 9.80 17.74 -6.17
CA ARG A 315 11.22 18.14 -6.07
C ARG A 315 11.90 17.64 -4.80
N GLU A 316 11.11 17.36 -3.76
CA GLU A 316 11.64 16.87 -2.50
C GLU A 316 11.87 15.36 -2.57
N PRO A 317 13.06 14.86 -2.19
CA PRO A 317 13.40 13.44 -2.33
C PRO A 317 12.41 12.49 -1.67
N THR A 318 11.88 12.89 -0.50
CA THR A 318 10.89 12.09 0.22
C THR A 318 9.54 12.01 -0.50
N GLU A 319 9.07 13.11 -1.09
CA GLU A 319 7.79 13.14 -1.81
C GLU A 319 7.89 12.35 -3.13
N LEU A 320 9.00 12.52 -3.84
CA LEU A 320 9.27 11.78 -5.06
C LEU A 320 9.38 10.27 -4.81
N MET A 321 10.03 9.87 -3.73
CA MET A 321 10.10 8.46 -3.31
C MET A 321 8.71 7.91 -2.96
N GLU A 322 7.94 8.63 -2.14
CA GLU A 322 6.58 8.23 -1.75
C GLU A 322 5.68 8.05 -2.99
N ASN A 323 5.74 9.00 -3.93
CA ASN A 323 4.97 8.92 -5.18
C ASN A 323 5.44 7.74 -6.05
N THR A 324 6.75 7.57 -6.22
CA THR A 324 7.32 6.50 -7.06
C THR A 324 6.96 5.11 -6.54
N THR A 325 7.10 4.89 -5.22
CA THR A 325 6.77 3.60 -4.60
C THR A 325 5.27 3.31 -4.66
N HIS A 326 4.43 4.33 -4.47
CA HIS A 326 2.98 4.15 -4.57
C HIS A 326 2.54 3.89 -6.02
N LEU A 327 3.07 4.65 -6.97
CA LEU A 327 2.68 4.59 -8.38
C LEU A 327 3.13 3.30 -9.06
N PHE A 328 4.40 2.91 -8.90
CA PHE A 328 4.98 1.79 -9.68
C PHE A 328 5.11 0.49 -8.90
N LEU A 329 5.16 0.54 -7.56
CA LEU A 329 5.31 -0.66 -6.72
C LEU A 329 4.04 -0.99 -5.92
N ALA A 330 2.97 -0.21 -6.09
CA ALA A 330 1.73 -0.32 -5.32
C ALA A 330 1.97 -0.37 -3.79
N THR A 331 3.03 0.30 -3.32
CA THR A 331 3.48 0.24 -1.92
C THR A 331 3.50 1.63 -1.32
N ARG A 332 2.84 1.84 -0.19
CA ARG A 332 2.73 3.15 0.46
C ARG A 332 3.78 3.30 1.55
N PHE A 333 4.81 4.10 1.27
CA PHE A 333 5.89 4.37 2.22
C PHE A 333 5.55 5.51 3.21
N ASN A 334 4.51 6.32 2.99
CA ASN A 334 4.22 7.50 3.81
C ASN A 334 4.08 7.20 5.32
N CYS A 335 3.53 6.03 5.68
CA CYS A 335 3.41 5.60 7.07
C CYS A 335 4.77 5.29 7.72
N ASN A 336 5.76 4.89 6.91
CA ASN A 336 7.10 4.54 7.36
C ASN A 336 7.95 5.74 7.77
N LYS A 337 7.53 6.95 7.41
CA LYS A 337 8.26 8.19 7.70
C LYS A 337 8.55 8.37 9.19
N CYS A 338 7.62 7.99 10.05
CA CYS A 338 7.72 8.20 11.50
C CYS A 338 8.06 6.93 12.30
N HIS A 339 7.75 5.74 11.78
CA HIS A 339 7.96 4.45 12.42
C HIS A 339 7.82 3.30 11.40
N ASP A 340 8.29 2.10 11.70
CA ASP A 340 8.04 0.92 10.85
C ASP A 340 6.55 0.67 10.58
N HIS A 341 6.21 0.17 9.39
CA HIS A 341 4.82 0.00 8.99
C HIS A 341 4.11 -0.97 9.96
N PRO A 342 2.93 -0.63 10.50
CA PRO A 342 2.28 -1.45 11.53
C PRO A 342 1.84 -2.82 11.01
N PHE A 343 1.61 -2.94 9.70
CA PHE A 343 1.01 -4.13 9.07
C PHE A 343 1.82 -4.67 7.88
N GLU A 344 3.01 -4.14 7.60
CA GLU A 344 3.83 -4.55 6.46
C GLU A 344 5.30 -4.62 6.86
N ARG A 345 6.11 -5.32 6.06
CA ARG A 345 7.53 -5.55 6.34
C ARG A 345 8.43 -4.33 6.22
N TRP A 346 7.91 -3.20 5.75
CA TRP A 346 8.71 -2.02 5.44
C TRP A 346 9.10 -1.30 6.72
N THR A 347 10.37 -0.86 6.80
CA THR A 347 10.92 -0.16 7.96
C THR A 347 11.07 1.34 7.71
N GLN A 348 11.20 2.12 8.78
CA GLN A 348 11.54 3.54 8.70
C GLN A 348 12.93 3.75 8.07
N ASP A 349 13.90 2.89 8.36
CA ASP A 349 15.22 2.98 7.74
C ASP A 349 15.12 2.82 6.22
N GLN A 350 14.32 1.86 5.74
CA GLN A 350 14.09 1.66 4.31
C GLN A 350 13.43 2.87 3.64
N TYR A 351 12.55 3.57 4.35
CA TYR A 351 11.97 4.83 3.87
C TYR A 351 13.05 5.87 3.55
N TYR A 352 13.97 6.10 4.50
CA TYR A 352 15.01 7.12 4.33
C TYR A 352 16.11 6.65 3.36
N GLN A 353 16.46 5.36 3.37
CA GLN A 353 17.40 4.78 2.39
C GLN A 353 16.87 4.90 0.96
N MET A 354 15.60 4.60 0.73
CA MET A 354 14.99 4.78 -0.60
C MET A 354 14.91 6.27 -0.97
N SER A 355 14.61 7.15 -0.01
CA SER A 355 14.57 8.59 -0.24
C SER A 355 15.94 9.15 -0.63
N ALA A 356 17.03 8.63 -0.05
CA ALA A 356 18.39 9.06 -0.35
C ALA A 356 18.77 8.83 -1.81
N TRP A 357 18.20 7.81 -2.48
CA TRP A 357 18.39 7.61 -3.91
C TRP A 357 17.94 8.82 -4.74
N PHE A 358 16.81 9.43 -4.35
CA PHE A 358 16.27 10.60 -5.02
C PHE A 358 16.90 11.92 -4.57
N ALA A 359 17.66 11.94 -3.46
CA ALA A 359 18.40 13.12 -3.00
C ALA A 359 19.50 13.55 -3.97
N GLN A 360 19.94 12.62 -4.83
CA GLN A 360 20.94 12.84 -5.86
C GLN A 360 20.36 13.54 -7.10
N VAL A 361 19.04 13.72 -7.22
CA VAL A 361 18.45 14.38 -8.39
C VAL A 361 18.71 15.89 -8.32
N GLY A 362 19.46 16.40 -9.29
CA GLY A 362 19.71 17.82 -9.53
C GLY A 362 18.70 18.41 -10.52
N LEU A 363 18.29 19.66 -10.27
CA LEU A 363 17.43 20.45 -11.14
C LEU A 363 18.06 21.83 -11.33
N ASP A 364 18.59 22.08 -12.53
CA ASP A 364 19.21 23.34 -12.91
C ASP A 364 18.41 24.05 -14.00
N ARG A 365 18.56 25.37 -14.15
CA ARG A 365 17.89 26.11 -15.22
C ARG A 365 18.35 25.62 -16.58
N ASP A 366 17.40 25.24 -17.42
CA ASP A 366 17.65 24.98 -18.83
C ASP A 366 17.76 26.32 -19.59
N PRO A 367 18.81 26.57 -20.38
CA PRO A 367 18.88 27.73 -21.27
C PRO A 367 17.65 27.91 -22.17
N ALA A 368 17.00 26.81 -22.57
CA ALA A 368 15.76 26.83 -23.36
C ALA A 368 14.57 27.46 -22.63
N SER A 369 14.68 27.65 -21.31
CA SER A 369 13.69 28.38 -20.50
C SER A 369 13.74 29.89 -20.72
N GLY A 370 14.85 30.45 -21.24
CA GLY A 370 15.05 31.91 -21.32
C GLY A 370 14.73 32.58 -19.97
N ASP A 371 13.94 33.65 -19.99
CA ASP A 371 13.42 34.32 -18.79
C ASP A 371 12.08 33.72 -18.29
N ALA A 372 11.49 32.77 -19.01
CA ALA A 372 10.21 32.18 -18.65
C ALA A 372 10.32 31.38 -17.35
N THR A 373 9.34 31.58 -16.47
CA THR A 373 9.24 30.93 -15.18
C THR A 373 7.81 30.44 -14.92
N ILE A 374 7.67 29.57 -13.94
CA ILE A 374 6.42 29.02 -13.46
C ILE A 374 6.28 29.26 -11.95
N GLY A 375 5.04 29.41 -11.50
CA GLY A 375 4.75 29.72 -10.10
C GLY A 375 5.36 31.06 -9.67
N GLY A 376 5.78 31.13 -8.41
CA GLY A 376 6.20 32.36 -7.77
C GLY A 376 5.08 32.94 -6.90
N SER A 377 5.35 33.03 -5.60
CA SER A 377 4.53 33.74 -4.63
C SER A 377 5.44 34.54 -3.69
N ALA A 378 4.86 35.24 -2.72
CA ALA A 378 5.65 35.89 -1.68
C ALA A 378 6.44 34.90 -0.80
N VAL A 379 6.10 33.61 -0.84
CA VAL A 379 6.68 32.55 0.01
C VAL A 379 7.50 31.53 -0.79
N GLU A 380 7.14 31.29 -2.04
CA GLU A 380 7.82 30.32 -2.92
C GLU A 380 8.44 31.04 -4.12
N GLY A 381 9.77 30.90 -4.30
CA GLY A 381 10.46 31.45 -5.45
C GLY A 381 10.01 30.81 -6.76
N ALA A 382 9.87 31.62 -7.81
CA ALA A 382 9.55 31.15 -9.15
C ALA A 382 10.61 30.14 -9.64
N LYS A 383 10.16 29.13 -10.39
CA LYS A 383 11.05 28.11 -10.98
C LYS A 383 11.17 28.35 -12.49
N PRO A 384 12.29 27.98 -13.14
CA PRO A 384 12.37 28.00 -14.60
C PRO A 384 11.23 27.20 -15.25
N LEU A 385 10.77 27.60 -16.44
CA LEU A 385 9.82 26.80 -17.21
C LEU A 385 10.42 25.43 -17.57
N PHE A 386 11.67 25.43 -18.03
CA PHE A 386 12.43 24.21 -18.34
C PHE A 386 13.65 24.07 -17.43
N GLU A 387 13.96 22.83 -17.05
CA GLU A 387 15.08 22.48 -16.18
C GLU A 387 15.86 21.29 -16.75
N LEU A 388 17.15 21.24 -16.43
CA LEU A 388 18.04 20.12 -16.68
C LEU A 388 18.02 19.19 -15.47
N VAL A 389 17.62 17.94 -15.69
CA VAL A 389 17.71 16.86 -14.69
C VAL A 389 19.10 16.23 -14.76
N SER A 390 19.79 16.12 -13.62
CA SER A 390 21.13 15.52 -13.56
C SER A 390 21.33 14.71 -12.28
N ASP A 391 22.31 13.82 -12.28
CA ASP A 391 22.77 13.15 -11.06
C ASP A 391 23.84 14.01 -10.38
N ARG A 392 23.56 14.42 -9.14
CA ARG A 392 24.52 15.10 -8.28
C ARG A 392 25.58 14.11 -7.82
N LYS A 393 26.83 14.58 -7.76
CA LYS A 393 27.97 13.79 -7.29
C LYS A 393 28.05 13.68 -5.77
N GLU A 394 27.20 14.41 -5.05
CA GLU A 394 27.11 14.45 -3.59
C GLU A 394 25.65 14.14 -3.22
N GLY A 395 25.43 13.08 -2.45
CA GLY A 395 24.10 12.57 -2.07
C GLY A 395 24.09 11.89 -0.73
#